data_AF-A0A235FDY4-F1
#
_entry.id   AF-A0A235FDY4-F1
#
_cell.length_a   1.000
_cell.length_b   1.000
_cell.length_c   1.000
_cell.angle_alpha   90.00
_cell.angle_beta   90.00
_cell.angle_gamma   90.00
#
_symmetry.space_group_name_H-M   'P 1'
#
loop_
_entity.id
_entity.type
_entity.pdbx_description
1 polymer ?
#
loop_
_entity_poly.entity_id
_entity_poly.type
_entity_poly.pdbx_seq_one_letter_code
_entity_poly.pdbx_strand_id
1 'polypeptide(L)'
;MRSLFISAGVLSMMLGISFVGRMYGPQEEGLQEWGYAAVIWGIILFYAAMKQVHYVLLKILSGAGIILHGPPIILWIIFHGSTITDGPSAFHAHWAFSLPYLYIAAVCLFVIGMPPKMIKNSFKG
;
A
#
# COMPACT_ATOMS: atom_id res chain seq x y z
N MET A 1 3.26 -17.19 -1.82
CA MET A 1 3.49 -16.09 -0.86
C MET A 1 4.43 -15.03 -1.44
N ARG A 2 5.57 -15.41 -2.02
CA ARG A 2 6.48 -14.49 -2.71
C ARG A 2 5.79 -13.57 -3.72
N SER A 3 4.96 -14.14 -4.59
CA SER A 3 4.18 -13.41 -5.60
C SER A 3 3.25 -12.34 -4.99
N LEU A 4 2.60 -12.64 -3.86
CA LEU A 4 1.70 -11.71 -3.16
C LEU A 4 2.45 -10.50 -2.60
N PHE A 5 3.65 -10.72 -2.04
CA PHE A 5 4.48 -9.62 -1.54
C PHE A 5 5.08 -8.80 -2.68
N ILE A 6 5.45 -9.44 -3.79
CA ILE A 6 5.92 -8.74 -4.99
C ILE A 6 4.81 -7.84 -5.54
N SER A 7 3.60 -8.36 -5.73
CA SER A 7 2.47 -7.57 -6.24
C SER A 7 2.07 -6.45 -5.28
N ALA A 8 2.01 -6.72 -3.97
CA ALA A 8 1.74 -5.69 -2.97
C ALA A 8 2.82 -4.59 -2.95
N GLY A 9 4.10 -4.98 -3.04
CA GLY A 9 5.22 -4.03 -3.09
C GLY A 9 5.18 -3.16 -4.35
N VAL A 10 4.93 -3.77 -5.51
CA VAL A 10 4.79 -3.04 -6.79
C VAL A 10 3.60 -2.08 -6.77
N LEU A 11 2.45 -2.53 -6.30
CA LEU A 11 1.26 -1.66 -6.18
C LEU A 11 1.53 -0.50 -5.22
N SER A 12 2.18 -0.75 -4.08
CA SER A 12 2.56 0.33 -3.14
C SER A 12 3.47 1.36 -3.80
N MET A 13 4.47 0.92 -4.58
CA MET A 13 5.34 1.83 -5.33
C MET A 13 4.56 2.66 -6.34
N MET A 14 3.67 2.04 -7.12
CA MET A 14 2.85 2.74 -8.11
C MET A 14 1.93 3.78 -7.45
N LEU A 15 1.27 3.42 -6.35
CA LEU A 15 0.42 4.34 -5.59
C LEU A 15 1.23 5.48 -4.98
N GLY A 16 2.39 5.18 -4.39
CA GLY A 16 3.27 6.19 -3.84
C GLY A 16 3.77 7.17 -4.90
N ILE A 17 4.16 6.68 -6.08
CA ILE A 17 4.54 7.52 -7.23
C ILE A 17 3.39 8.42 -7.66
N SER A 18 2.14 7.95 -7.63
CA SER A 18 0.99 8.79 -7.99
C SER A 18 0.83 10.00 -7.06
N PHE A 19 1.11 9.84 -5.77
CA PHE A 19 1.11 10.95 -4.80
C PHE A 19 2.34 11.86 -4.92
N VAL A 20 3.53 11.28 -5.14
CA VAL A 20 4.74 12.08 -5.37
C VAL A 20 4.61 12.94 -6.62
N GLY A 21 3.98 12.39 -7.67
CA GLY A 21 3.73 13.06 -8.94
C GLY A 21 2.56 14.04 -8.95
N ARG A 22 1.86 14.24 -7.82
CA ARG A 22 0.69 15.13 -7.70
C ARG A 22 -0.42 14.83 -8.71
N MET A 23 -0.70 13.55 -8.97
CA MET A 23 -1.58 13.13 -10.06
C MET A 23 -3.07 13.46 -9.85
N TYR A 24 -3.50 13.76 -8.63
CA TYR A 24 -4.87 14.08 -8.23
C TYR A 24 -5.07 15.56 -7.86
N GLY A 25 -4.02 16.38 -7.73
CA GLY A 25 -4.12 17.84 -7.68
C GLY A 25 -3.12 18.57 -6.75
N PRO A 26 -3.25 19.92 -6.65
CA PRO A 26 -2.31 20.76 -5.87
C PRO A 26 -2.32 20.52 -4.36
N GLN A 27 -3.45 20.12 -3.76
CA GLN A 27 -3.55 19.81 -2.32
C GLN A 27 -2.74 18.60 -1.85
N GLU A 28 -2.08 17.88 -2.74
CA GLU A 28 -1.19 16.78 -2.39
C GLU A 28 0.13 17.23 -1.74
N GLU A 29 0.33 18.52 -1.47
CA GLU A 29 1.51 19.00 -0.75
C GLU A 29 1.74 18.31 0.60
N GLY A 30 0.66 18.01 1.34
CA GLY A 30 0.77 17.20 2.56
C GLY A 30 0.84 15.68 2.32
N LEU A 31 0.52 15.20 1.11
CA LEU A 31 0.43 13.77 0.78
C LEU A 31 1.68 13.23 0.08
N GLN A 32 2.56 14.10 -0.43
CA GLN A 32 3.83 13.70 -1.04
C GLN A 32 4.72 12.90 -0.09
N GLU A 33 4.80 13.30 1.18
CA GLU A 33 5.54 12.56 2.21
C GLU A 33 5.00 11.15 2.40
N TRP A 34 3.67 11.02 2.36
CA TRP A 34 2.98 9.74 2.41
C TRP A 34 3.30 8.89 1.17
N GLY A 35 3.37 9.54 -0.01
CA GLY A 35 3.80 8.94 -1.26
C GLY A 35 5.20 8.36 -1.18
N TYR A 36 6.18 9.12 -0.67
CA TYR A 36 7.54 8.63 -0.45
C TYR A 36 7.58 7.44 0.52
N ALA A 37 6.83 7.50 1.62
CA ALA A 37 6.73 6.40 2.56
C ALA A 37 6.17 5.12 1.89
N ALA A 38 5.14 5.24 1.05
CA ALA A 38 4.57 4.14 0.27
C ALA A 38 5.56 3.56 -0.75
N VAL A 39 6.34 4.40 -1.44
CA VAL A 39 7.39 3.93 -2.35
C VAL A 39 8.47 3.17 -1.59
N ILE A 40 9.01 3.75 -0.51
CA ILE A 40 10.08 3.13 0.29
C ILE A 40 9.60 1.80 0.87
N TRP A 41 8.40 1.76 1.45
CA TRP A 41 7.82 0.53 1.98
C TRP A 41 7.64 -0.53 0.89
N GLY A 42 7.17 -0.14 -0.30
CA GLY A 42 7.03 -1.03 -1.44
C GLY A 42 8.36 -1.63 -1.91
N ILE A 43 9.44 -0.84 -1.95
CA ILE A 43 10.80 -1.30 -2.26
C ILE A 43 11.28 -2.30 -1.21
N ILE A 44 11.13 -1.97 0.08
CA ILE A 44 11.54 -2.85 1.18
C ILE A 44 10.79 -4.18 1.10
N LEU A 45 9.48 -4.14 0.87
CA LEU A 45 8.65 -5.34 0.77
C LEU A 45 9.01 -6.20 -0.44
N PHE A 46 9.22 -5.56 -1.60
CA PHE A 46 9.67 -6.24 -2.80
C PHE A 46 11.01 -6.95 -2.57
N TYR A 47 11.99 -6.25 -1.99
CA TYR A 47 13.29 -6.84 -1.68
C TYR A 47 13.17 -7.96 -0.64
N ALA A 48 12.36 -7.77 0.39
CA ALA A 48 12.04 -8.79 1.40
C ALA A 48 11.32 -10.01 0.81
N ALA A 49 10.58 -9.87 -0.29
CA ALA A 49 10.01 -11.01 -1.01
C ALA A 49 11.08 -11.75 -1.82
N MET A 50 12.03 -11.02 -2.40
CA MET A 50 13.13 -11.59 -3.17
C MET A 50 14.16 -12.30 -2.28
N LYS A 51 14.32 -11.87 -1.03
CA LYS A 51 15.19 -12.53 -0.05
C LYS A 51 14.34 -13.43 0.86
N GLN A 52 14.85 -14.58 1.29
CA GLN A 52 14.13 -15.43 2.26
C GLN A 52 14.26 -14.84 3.67
N VAL A 53 13.62 -13.70 3.92
CA VAL A 53 13.73 -12.98 5.19
C VAL A 53 12.96 -13.70 6.31
N HIS A 54 13.35 -13.42 7.55
CA HIS A 54 12.73 -14.03 8.73
C HIS A 54 11.24 -13.64 8.87
N TYR A 55 10.40 -14.59 9.28
CA TYR A 55 8.94 -14.40 9.35
C TYR A 55 8.50 -13.24 10.29
N VAL A 56 9.28 -12.98 11.35
CA VAL A 56 9.01 -11.85 12.26
C VAL A 56 9.11 -10.53 11.53
N LEU A 57 10.14 -10.36 10.68
CA LEU A 57 10.30 -9.15 9.87
C LEU A 57 9.14 -9.00 8.88
N LEU A 58 8.69 -10.08 8.24
CA LEU A 58 7.51 -10.04 7.36
C LEU A 58 6.25 -9.59 8.08
N LYS A 59 6.03 -10.02 9.33
CA LYS A 59 4.89 -9.57 10.13
C LYS A 59 5.00 -8.10 10.51
N ILE A 60 6.20 -7.63 10.89
CA ILE A 60 6.44 -6.21 11.17
C ILE A 60 6.18 -5.36 9.93
N LEU A 61 6.73 -5.75 8.77
CA LEU A 61 6.51 -5.06 7.51
C LEU A 61 5.03 -5.04 7.12
N SER A 62 4.33 -6.15 7.32
CA SER A 62 2.88 -6.23 7.06
C SER A 62 2.08 -5.31 7.99
N GLY A 63 2.45 -5.25 9.28
CA GLY A 63 1.84 -4.31 10.23
C GLY A 63 2.04 -2.86 9.80
N ALA A 64 3.27 -2.49 9.42
CA ALA A 64 3.57 -1.16 8.88
C ALA A 64 2.76 -0.87 7.61
N GLY A 65 2.57 -1.86 6.73
CA GLY A 65 1.77 -1.73 5.51
C GLY A 65 0.30 -1.42 5.79
N ILE A 66 -0.31 -2.01 6.83
CA ILE A 66 -1.68 -1.68 7.22
C ILE A 66 -1.78 -0.23 7.69
N ILE A 67 -0.83 0.23 8.51
CA ILE A 67 -0.81 1.61 9.00
C ILE A 67 -0.65 2.59 7.84
N LEU A 68 0.17 2.24 6.85
CA LEU A 68 0.49 3.10 5.72
C LEU A 68 -0.65 3.17 4.70
N HIS A 69 -1.29 2.05 4.37
CA HIS A 69 -2.34 1.98 3.35
C HIS A 69 -3.76 2.08 3.92
N GLY A 70 -3.93 1.94 5.23
CA GLY A 70 -5.22 2.08 5.92
C GLY A 70 -5.86 3.46 5.74
N PRO A 71 -5.15 4.57 6.01
CA PRO A 71 -5.75 5.91 5.90
C PRO A 71 -6.24 6.24 4.50
N PRO A 72 -5.49 6.00 3.39
CA PRO A 72 -6.02 6.19 2.05
C PRO A 72 -7.31 5.41 1.76
N ILE A 73 -7.46 4.17 2.26
CA ILE A 73 -8.71 3.40 2.11
C ILE A 73 -9.89 4.19 2.70
N ILE A 74 -9.72 4.67 3.93
CA ILE A 74 -10.74 5.42 4.66
C ILE A 74 -11.05 6.72 3.92
N LEU A 75 -10.04 7.47 3.49
CA LEU A 75 -10.20 8.75 2.81
C LEU A 75 -10.98 8.60 1.49
N TRP A 76 -10.60 7.64 0.64
CA TRP A 76 -11.29 7.41 -0.65
C TRP A 76 -12.75 6.99 -0.48
N ILE A 77 -13.10 6.34 0.62
CA ILE A 77 -14.48 5.94 0.93
C ILE A 77 -15.26 7.14 1.50
N ILE A 78 -14.72 7.84 2.50
CA ILE A 78 -15.40 8.95 3.17
C ILE A 78 -15.66 10.12 2.22
N PHE A 79 -14.68 10.47 1.39
CA PHE A 79 -14.79 11.61 0.48
C PHE A 79 -15.40 11.25 -0.87
N HIS A 80 -15.98 10.06 -1.02
CA HIS A 80 -16.60 9.65 -2.29
C HIS A 80 -17.66 10.65 -2.77
N GLY A 81 -17.54 11.09 -4.02
CA GLY A 81 -18.41 12.10 -4.63
C GLY A 81 -18.03 13.54 -4.32
N SER A 82 -17.07 13.78 -3.41
CA SER A 82 -16.55 15.12 -3.13
C SER A 82 -15.48 15.52 -4.14
N THR A 83 -15.44 16.80 -4.49
CA THR A 83 -14.33 17.40 -5.24
C THR A 83 -13.09 17.46 -4.35
N ILE A 84 -11.95 16.94 -4.84
CA ILE A 84 -10.70 16.89 -4.06
C ILE A 84 -9.65 17.91 -4.56
N THR A 85 -10.04 18.84 -5.44
CA THR A 85 -9.10 19.74 -6.13
C THR A 85 -9.44 21.21 -5.93
N ASP A 86 -8.42 22.05 -5.72
CA ASP A 86 -8.51 23.54 -5.64
C ASP A 86 -8.79 24.25 -6.96
N GLY A 87 -8.75 23.56 -8.10
CA GLY A 87 -8.97 24.13 -9.43
C GLY A 87 -10.35 23.78 -10.02
N PRO A 88 -10.71 24.34 -11.20
CA PRO A 88 -11.86 23.90 -11.98
C PRO A 88 -11.55 22.53 -12.60
N SER A 89 -11.42 21.50 -11.77
CA SER A 89 -11.23 20.13 -12.18
C SER A 89 -12.50 19.34 -11.90
N ALA A 90 -12.86 18.46 -12.82
CA ALA A 90 -13.97 17.53 -12.68
C ALA A 90 -13.59 16.28 -11.86
N PHE A 91 -12.44 16.27 -11.18
CA PHE A 91 -11.99 15.09 -10.44
C PHE A 91 -12.70 14.98 -9.09
N HIS A 92 -13.60 14.01 -9.02
CA HIS A 92 -14.35 13.66 -7.81
C HIS A 92 -13.76 12.39 -7.21
N ALA A 93 -13.70 12.32 -5.88
CA ALA A 93 -13.22 11.13 -5.23
C ALA A 93 -14.11 9.93 -5.56
N HIS A 94 -13.47 8.84 -5.97
CA HIS A 94 -14.16 7.59 -6.22
C HIS A 94 -13.64 6.50 -5.28
N TRP A 95 -14.54 5.80 -4.59
CA TRP A 95 -14.17 4.73 -3.67
C TRP A 95 -13.34 3.64 -4.38
N ALA A 96 -13.51 3.47 -5.70
CA ALA A 96 -12.73 2.51 -6.49
C ALA A 96 -11.21 2.76 -6.42
N PHE A 97 -10.76 3.99 -6.17
CA PHE A 97 -9.34 4.28 -5.93
C PHE A 97 -8.81 3.67 -4.64
N SER A 98 -9.67 3.23 -3.71
CA SER A 98 -9.28 2.45 -2.53
C SER A 98 -8.93 0.99 -2.84
N LEU A 99 -9.37 0.43 -3.96
CA LEU A 99 -9.19 -0.99 -4.31
C LEU A 99 -7.73 -1.49 -4.25
N PRO A 100 -6.73 -0.80 -4.85
CA PRO A 100 -5.35 -1.26 -4.76
C PRO A 100 -4.81 -1.19 -3.32
N TYR A 101 -5.26 -0.24 -2.49
CA TYR A 101 -4.91 -0.19 -1.07
C TYR A 101 -5.56 -1.33 -0.28
N LEU A 102 -6.83 -1.64 -0.55
CA LEU A 102 -7.56 -2.76 0.04
C LEU A 102 -6.88 -4.09 -0.27
N TYR A 103 -6.42 -4.27 -1.51
CA TYR A 103 -5.62 -5.45 -1.89
C TYR A 103 -4.35 -5.56 -1.06
N ILE A 104 -3.57 -4.48 -0.95
CA ILE A 104 -2.33 -4.47 -0.14
C ILE A 104 -2.64 -4.77 1.33
N ALA A 105 -3.67 -4.13 1.90
CA ALA A 105 -4.09 -4.35 3.27
C ALA A 105 -4.54 -5.81 3.51
N ALA A 106 -5.27 -6.41 2.57
CA ALA A 106 -5.67 -7.82 2.64
C ALA A 106 -4.46 -8.76 2.62
N VAL A 107 -3.45 -8.50 1.77
CA VAL A 107 -2.20 -9.26 1.77
C VAL A 107 -1.48 -9.15 3.12
N CYS A 108 -1.39 -7.94 3.68
CA CYS A 108 -0.76 -7.71 4.98
C CYS A 108 -1.51 -8.43 6.12
N LEU A 109 -2.84 -8.34 6.17
CA LEU A 109 -3.68 -9.01 7.16
C LEU A 109 -3.54 -10.54 7.06
N PHE A 110 -3.54 -11.07 5.84
CA PHE A 110 -3.34 -12.49 5.59
C PHE A 110 -2.02 -12.98 6.21
N VAL A 111 -0.91 -12.26 5.99
CA VAL A 111 0.40 -12.61 6.54
C VAL A 111 0.42 -12.54 8.07
N ILE A 112 -0.20 -11.51 8.66
CA ILE A 112 -0.26 -11.35 10.11
C ILE A 112 -1.02 -12.52 10.75
N GLY A 113 -2.15 -12.92 10.16
CA GLY A 113 -2.98 -14.03 10.61
C GLY A 113 -2.34 -15.41 10.44
N MET A 114 -1.30 -15.56 9.61
CA MET A 114 -0.67 -16.84 9.38
C MET A 114 0.24 -17.30 10.54
N PRO A 115 0.24 -18.60 10.86
CA PRO A 115 1.17 -19.16 11.83
C PRO A 115 2.60 -19.22 11.25
N PRO A 116 3.66 -19.06 12.08
CA PRO A 116 5.05 -19.02 11.62
C PRO A 116 5.49 -20.21 10.76
N LYS A 117 4.97 -21.42 11.05
CA LYS A 117 5.29 -22.65 10.31
C LYS A 117 4.87 -22.57 8.84
N MET A 118 3.71 -21.99 8.55
CA MET A 118 3.21 -21.85 7.18
C MET A 118 4.01 -20.80 6.39
N ILE A 119 4.41 -19.71 7.04
CA ILE A 119 5.28 -18.69 6.41
C ILE A 119 6.62 -19.31 6.02
N LYS A 120 7.27 -20.06 6.93
CA LYS A 120 8.55 -20.73 6.65
C LYS A 120 8.48 -21.69 5.46
N ASN A 121 7.38 -22.43 5.32
CA ASN A 121 7.23 -23.39 4.21
C ASN A 121 6.94 -22.68 2.87
N SER A 122 6.34 -21.49 2.89
CA SER A 122 5.94 -20.74 1.70
C SER A 122 7.09 -20.12 0.90
N PHE A 123 8.31 -20.15 1.44
CA PHE A 123 9.54 -19.64 0.81
C PHE A 123 10.53 -20.75 0.43
N LYS A 124 10.21 -22.02 0.71
CA LYS A 124 11.06 -23.19 0.41
C LYS A 124 10.78 -23.83 -0.95
N GLY A 125 9.68 -23.46 -1.60
CA GLY A 125 9.32 -23.88 -2.95
C GLY A 125 9.77 -22.88 -4.00
#